data_AF-A0A2Z6R4F1-F1
#
_entry.id   AF-A0A2Z6R4F1-F1
#
_cell.length_a   1.000
_cell.length_b   1.000
_cell.length_c   1.000
_cell.angle_alpha   90.00
_cell.angle_beta   90.00
_cell.angle_gamma   90.00
#
_symmetry.space_group_name_H-M   'P 1'
#
loop_
_entity.id
_entity.type
_entity.pdbx_description
1 polymer ?
#
loop_
_entity_poly.entity_id
_entity_poly.type
_entity_poly.pdbx_seq_one_letter_code
_entity_poly.pdbx_strand_id
1 'polypeptide(L)'
;IILPDRKTLSNEILGDAIKDFDNMMLEKLALDRTGVTLSFDGWTNVREQKLMGTVLMSSEGQPYIWKAVDISSERAITVEVMSKIEEMISEIDKLEIPLLSIVTDSAPTYNAAKKRLRVQYRAIVFLPCFAHQINLCVREIFKVSSNLKTTSEQALKIAAYFKNTNNKYFIGQLQDIQKEIYGKYIQPVVPGDTRWNSYFNCCASINSTKNALRSLAAKFKPSTRRRTSKDPLEIS
;
A
#
# COMPACT_ATOMS: atom_id res chain seq x y z
N ILE A 1 -38.69 -11.67 1.65
CA ILE A 1 -37.55 -11.64 0.70
C ILE A 1 -36.72 -12.88 1.00
N ILE A 2 -36.58 -13.79 0.04
CA ILE A 2 -35.69 -14.95 0.17
C ILE A 2 -34.33 -14.51 -0.35
N LEU A 3 -33.28 -14.62 0.47
CA LEU A 3 -31.93 -14.29 0.05
C LEU A 3 -31.35 -15.45 -0.77
N PRO A 4 -30.54 -15.16 -1.82
CA PRO A 4 -29.90 -16.19 -2.62
C PRO A 4 -28.91 -17.00 -1.78
N ASP A 5 -28.74 -18.28 -2.14
CA ASP A 5 -27.73 -19.11 -1.51
C ASP A 5 -26.31 -18.75 -2.03
N ARG A 6 -25.29 -19.35 -1.38
CA ARG A 6 -23.89 -19.09 -1.72
C ARG A 6 -23.56 -19.43 -3.19
N LYS A 7 -24.15 -20.49 -3.77
CA LYS A 7 -23.86 -20.91 -5.14
C LYS A 7 -24.52 -19.96 -6.14
N THR A 8 -25.77 -19.59 -5.89
CA THR A 8 -26.47 -18.57 -6.70
C THR A 8 -25.70 -17.26 -6.68
N LEU A 9 -25.20 -16.83 -5.50
CA LEU A 9 -24.40 -15.61 -5.38
C LEU A 9 -23.06 -15.71 -6.11
N SER A 10 -22.32 -16.82 -5.97
CA SER A 10 -20.97 -16.94 -6.53
C SER A 10 -20.92 -17.20 -8.04
N ASN A 11 -22.01 -17.72 -8.61
CA ASN A 11 -22.03 -18.16 -10.01
C ASN A 11 -22.95 -17.26 -10.84
N GLU A 12 -24.25 -17.32 -10.60
CA GLU A 12 -25.24 -16.63 -11.44
C GLU A 12 -25.18 -15.12 -11.23
N ILE A 13 -25.40 -14.65 -9.99
CA ILE A 13 -25.46 -13.21 -9.70
C ILE A 13 -24.11 -12.53 -9.98
N LEU A 14 -23.01 -13.15 -9.55
CA LEU A 14 -21.68 -12.62 -9.82
C LEU A 14 -21.34 -12.65 -11.31
N GLY A 15 -21.70 -13.73 -12.02
CA GLY A 15 -21.46 -13.86 -13.45
C GLY A 15 -22.21 -12.81 -14.26
N ASP A 16 -23.49 -12.60 -13.95
CA ASP A 16 -24.32 -11.56 -14.58
C ASP A 16 -23.75 -10.17 -14.29
N ALA A 17 -23.40 -9.89 -13.03
CA ALA A 17 -22.81 -8.59 -12.65
C ALA A 17 -21.47 -8.32 -13.35
N ILE A 18 -20.62 -9.34 -13.52
CA ILE A 18 -19.35 -9.23 -14.27
C ILE A 18 -19.65 -8.95 -15.75
N LYS A 19 -20.57 -9.70 -16.36
CA LYS A 19 -20.92 -9.52 -17.77
C LYS A 19 -21.49 -8.12 -18.04
N ASP A 20 -22.36 -7.64 -17.16
CA ASP A 20 -22.93 -6.29 -17.26
C ASP A 20 -21.84 -5.22 -17.10
N PHE A 21 -20.93 -5.42 -16.14
CA PHE A 21 -19.79 -4.54 -15.94
C PHE A 21 -18.85 -4.52 -17.15
N ASP A 22 -18.51 -5.68 -17.71
CA ASP A 22 -17.61 -5.82 -18.85
C ASP A 22 -18.21 -5.16 -20.09
N ASN A 23 -19.50 -5.38 -20.36
CA ASN A 23 -20.20 -4.72 -21.47
C ASN A 23 -20.18 -3.20 -21.32
N MET A 24 -20.51 -2.68 -20.13
CA MET A 24 -20.48 -1.25 -19.83
C MET A 24 -19.05 -0.68 -19.96
N MET A 25 -18.05 -1.38 -19.45
CA MET A 25 -16.65 -0.98 -19.56
C MET A 25 -16.25 -0.89 -21.05
N LEU A 26 -16.48 -1.95 -21.83
CA LEU A 26 -16.11 -1.99 -23.24
C LEU A 26 -16.80 -0.88 -24.04
N GLU A 27 -18.11 -0.67 -23.84
CA GLU A 27 -18.84 0.42 -24.48
C GLU A 27 -18.22 1.79 -24.17
N LYS A 28 -17.94 2.07 -22.90
CA LYS A 28 -17.36 3.35 -22.49
C LYS A 28 -15.94 3.56 -23.02
N LEU A 29 -15.10 2.52 -22.96
CA LEU A 29 -13.71 2.64 -23.40
C LEU A 29 -13.56 2.67 -24.92
N ALA A 30 -14.43 1.99 -25.68
CA ALA A 30 -14.43 2.06 -27.15
C ALA A 30 -14.86 3.45 -27.66
N LEU A 31 -15.70 4.16 -26.90
CA LEU A 31 -16.11 5.53 -27.22
C LEU A 31 -15.05 6.59 -26.86
N ASP A 32 -14.02 6.22 -26.10
CA ASP A 32 -12.95 7.13 -25.67
C ASP A 32 -11.93 7.39 -26.79
N ARG A 33 -12.19 8.41 -27.59
CA ARG A 33 -11.34 8.79 -28.73
C ARG A 33 -9.97 9.35 -28.34
N THR A 34 -9.82 9.84 -27.11
CA THR A 34 -8.53 10.35 -26.61
C THR A 34 -7.58 9.19 -26.32
N GLY A 35 -8.16 8.06 -25.88
CA GLY A 35 -7.48 6.84 -25.57
C GLY A 35 -7.22 6.64 -24.08
N VAL A 36 -7.03 5.38 -23.73
CA VAL A 36 -6.98 4.91 -22.36
C VAL A 36 -5.55 4.79 -21.86
N THR A 37 -5.41 4.83 -20.54
CA THR A 37 -4.17 4.49 -19.86
C THR A 37 -4.29 3.10 -19.23
N LEU A 38 -3.46 2.17 -19.70
CA LEU A 38 -3.31 0.86 -19.07
C LEU A 38 -2.35 0.99 -17.88
N SER A 39 -2.79 0.58 -16.70
CA SER A 39 -1.95 0.51 -15.51
C SER A 39 -1.94 -0.90 -14.96
N PHE A 40 -0.78 -1.42 -14.58
CA PHE A 40 -0.68 -2.74 -13.95
C PHE A 40 0.33 -2.79 -12.83
N ASP A 41 0.02 -3.59 -11.82
CA ASP A 41 0.85 -3.80 -10.63
C ASP A 41 0.76 -5.25 -10.14
N GLY A 42 1.82 -5.71 -9.50
CA GLY A 42 1.92 -7.05 -8.93
C GLY A 42 1.74 -7.04 -7.42
N TRP A 43 1.03 -8.03 -6.88
CA TRP A 43 1.01 -8.29 -5.43
C TRP A 43 1.04 -9.78 -5.14
N THR A 44 1.51 -10.13 -3.93
CA THR A 44 1.40 -11.49 -3.42
C THR A 44 0.14 -11.60 -2.57
N ASN A 45 -0.71 -12.58 -2.87
CA ASN A 45 -1.92 -12.83 -2.10
C ASN A 45 -1.64 -13.66 -0.83
N VAL A 46 -2.66 -13.91 -0.02
CA VAL A 46 -2.54 -14.68 1.24
C VAL A 46 -2.21 -16.17 1.03
N ARG A 47 -2.24 -16.66 -0.21
CA ARG A 47 -1.86 -18.02 -0.62
C ARG A 47 -0.46 -18.06 -1.23
N GLU A 48 0.32 -16.99 -1.07
CA GLU A 48 1.67 -16.85 -1.63
C GLU A 48 1.71 -16.87 -3.17
N GLN A 49 0.57 -16.66 -3.83
CA GLN A 49 0.52 -16.52 -5.28
C GLN A 49 0.86 -15.09 -5.67
N LYS A 50 1.68 -14.93 -6.70
CA LYS A 50 1.96 -13.64 -7.32
C LYS A 50 0.89 -13.36 -8.36
N LEU A 51 0.07 -12.34 -8.11
CA LEU A 51 -0.96 -11.88 -9.01
C LEU A 51 -0.52 -10.57 -9.67
N MET A 52 -0.99 -10.34 -10.90
CA MET A 52 -0.85 -9.07 -11.59
C MET A 52 -2.24 -8.54 -11.95
N GLY A 53 -2.60 -7.40 -11.38
CA GLY A 53 -3.85 -6.72 -11.69
C GLY A 53 -3.61 -5.65 -12.73
N THR A 54 -4.55 -5.53 -13.67
CA THR A 54 -4.54 -4.53 -14.74
C THR A 54 -5.81 -3.71 -14.66
N VAL A 55 -5.65 -2.40 -14.75
CA VAL A 55 -6.71 -1.39 -14.70
C VAL A 55 -6.58 -0.54 -15.95
N LEU A 56 -7.70 -0.29 -16.62
CA LEU A 56 -7.81 0.69 -17.70
C LEU A 56 -8.40 1.96 -17.14
N MET A 57 -7.80 3.10 -17.46
CA MET A 57 -8.29 4.41 -17.07
C MET A 57 -8.71 5.18 -18.30
N SER A 58 -9.95 5.63 -18.34
CA SER A 58 -10.43 6.52 -19.41
C SER A 58 -9.71 7.86 -19.37
N SER A 59 -9.80 8.63 -20.43
CA SER A 59 -9.29 10.00 -20.54
C SER A 59 -9.97 10.97 -19.57
N GLU A 60 -11.19 10.64 -19.09
CA GLU A 60 -11.89 11.35 -18.03
C GLU A 60 -11.39 10.97 -16.61
N GLY A 61 -10.47 10.01 -16.52
CA GLY A 61 -9.89 9.55 -15.25
C GLY A 61 -10.71 8.49 -14.52
N GLN A 62 -11.70 7.88 -15.19
CA GLN A 62 -12.50 6.80 -14.59
C GLN A 62 -11.73 5.47 -14.68
N PRO A 63 -11.45 4.80 -13.55
CA PRO A 63 -10.80 3.50 -13.55
C PRO A 63 -11.79 2.35 -13.78
N TYR A 64 -11.35 1.34 -14.53
CA TYR A 64 -12.02 0.07 -14.77
C TYR A 64 -11.06 -1.08 -14.51
N ILE A 65 -11.46 -2.02 -13.65
CA ILE A 65 -10.69 -3.24 -13.43
C ILE A 65 -10.85 -4.10 -14.67
N TRP A 66 -9.74 -4.43 -15.34
CA TRP A 66 -9.80 -5.20 -16.57
C TRP A 66 -9.54 -6.68 -16.33
N LYS A 67 -8.44 -7.02 -15.67
CA LYS A 67 -8.12 -8.41 -15.34
C LYS A 67 -7.14 -8.52 -14.19
N ALA A 68 -7.18 -9.65 -13.49
CA ALA A 68 -6.15 -10.09 -12.56
C ALA A 68 -5.68 -11.47 -12.99
N VAL A 69 -4.39 -11.63 -13.23
CA VAL A 69 -3.79 -12.87 -13.72
C VAL A 69 -2.79 -13.42 -12.72
N ASP A 70 -2.77 -14.74 -12.56
CA ASP A 70 -1.75 -15.43 -11.75
C ASP A 70 -0.46 -15.53 -12.57
N ILE A 71 0.60 -14.90 -12.06
CA ILE A 71 1.94 -14.86 -12.66
C ILE A 71 2.97 -15.54 -11.74
N SER A 72 2.53 -16.44 -10.87
CA SER A 72 3.40 -17.12 -9.90
C SER A 72 4.48 -17.98 -10.57
N SER A 73 4.17 -18.55 -11.73
CA SER A 73 5.11 -19.36 -12.52
C SER A 73 5.97 -18.52 -13.47
N GLU A 74 5.69 -17.22 -13.61
CA GLU A 74 6.43 -16.32 -14.51
C GLU A 74 7.61 -15.69 -13.77
N ARG A 75 8.75 -15.56 -14.45
CA ARG A 75 9.93 -14.89 -13.94
C ARG A 75 9.84 -13.40 -14.23
N ALA A 76 10.18 -12.58 -13.24
CA ALA A 76 10.23 -11.13 -13.39
C ALA A 76 11.49 -10.66 -14.15
N ILE A 77 11.82 -11.28 -15.29
CA ILE A 77 12.92 -10.86 -16.17
C ILE A 77 12.39 -9.93 -17.26
N THR A 78 13.27 -9.06 -17.78
CA THR A 78 12.88 -8.01 -18.73
C THR A 78 12.13 -8.56 -19.96
N VAL A 79 12.55 -9.70 -20.51
CA VAL A 79 11.93 -10.30 -21.70
C VAL A 79 10.49 -10.77 -21.43
N GLU A 80 10.25 -11.40 -20.28
CA GLU A 80 8.91 -11.87 -19.90
C GLU A 80 7.97 -10.69 -19.60
N VAL A 81 8.47 -9.65 -18.92
CA VAL A 81 7.71 -8.40 -18.73
C VAL A 81 7.36 -7.74 -20.06
N MET A 82 8.30 -7.72 -21.02
CA MET A 82 8.02 -7.18 -22.36
C MET A 82 6.94 -8.00 -23.06
N SER A 83 7.07 -9.33 -23.09
CA SER A 83 6.08 -10.22 -23.70
C SER A 83 4.70 -10.02 -23.10
N LYS A 84 4.60 -9.83 -21.79
CA LYS A 84 3.32 -9.58 -21.10
C LYS A 84 2.70 -8.25 -21.48
N ILE A 85 3.52 -7.20 -21.63
CA ILE A 85 3.04 -5.89 -22.08
C ILE A 85 2.56 -5.98 -23.53
N GLU A 86 3.30 -6.65 -24.40
CA GLU A 86 2.93 -6.85 -25.81
C GLU A 86 1.64 -7.68 -25.95
N GLU A 87 1.46 -8.71 -25.12
CA GLU A 87 0.21 -9.47 -24.99
C GLU A 87 -0.97 -8.55 -24.65
N MET A 88 -0.80 -7.68 -23.64
CA MET A 88 -1.84 -6.72 -23.25
C MET A 88 -2.14 -5.66 -24.32
N ILE A 89 -1.11 -5.19 -25.05
CA ILE A 89 -1.30 -4.29 -26.20
C ILE A 89 -2.13 -5.00 -27.27
N SER A 90 -1.75 -6.24 -27.62
CA SER A 90 -2.47 -7.02 -28.63
C SER A 90 -3.93 -7.30 -28.25
N GLU A 91 -4.19 -7.57 -26.98
CA GLU A 91 -5.56 -7.75 -26.48
C GLU A 91 -6.38 -6.45 -26.55
N ILE A 92 -5.81 -5.31 -26.17
CA ILE A 92 -6.50 -4.01 -26.28
C ILE A 92 -6.79 -3.64 -27.73
N ASP A 93 -5.82 -3.86 -28.62
CA ASP A 93 -5.98 -3.58 -30.04
C ASP A 93 -7.13 -4.39 -30.64
N LYS A 94 -7.31 -5.66 -30.22
CA LYS A 94 -8.44 -6.52 -30.63
C LYS A 94 -9.78 -6.04 -30.10
N LEU A 95 -9.80 -5.28 -29.01
CA LEU A 95 -11.00 -4.65 -28.46
C LEU A 95 -11.31 -3.31 -29.14
N GLU A 96 -10.48 -2.87 -30.08
CA GLU A 96 -10.60 -1.58 -30.77
C GLU A 96 -10.60 -0.37 -29.82
N ILE A 97 -10.00 -0.52 -28.64
CA ILE A 97 -9.87 0.54 -27.64
C ILE A 97 -8.55 1.30 -27.91
N PRO A 98 -8.58 2.63 -28.12
CA PRO A 98 -7.36 3.39 -28.37
C PRO A 98 -6.45 3.39 -27.13
N LEU A 99 -5.22 2.88 -27.25
CA LEU A 99 -4.25 2.86 -26.16
C LEU A 99 -3.32 4.07 -26.23
N LEU A 100 -3.41 4.96 -25.23
CA LEU A 100 -2.59 6.17 -25.16
C LEU A 100 -1.30 5.94 -24.37
N SER A 101 -1.41 5.29 -23.21
CA SER A 101 -0.27 5.16 -22.31
C SER A 101 -0.28 3.88 -21.48
N ILE A 102 0.91 3.50 -21.03
CA ILE A 102 1.14 2.36 -20.15
C ILE A 102 1.90 2.84 -18.91
N VAL A 103 1.32 2.56 -17.74
CA VAL A 103 1.91 2.84 -16.42
C VAL A 103 2.22 1.53 -15.73
N THR A 104 3.44 1.40 -15.24
CA THR A 104 3.82 0.28 -14.39
C THR A 104 4.88 0.71 -13.38
N ASP A 105 5.21 -0.18 -12.45
CA ASP A 105 6.21 0.07 -11.43
C ASP A 105 7.57 0.46 -12.04
N SER A 106 8.48 0.91 -11.19
CA SER A 106 9.83 1.31 -11.60
C SER A 106 10.90 0.36 -11.07
N ALA A 107 10.53 -0.91 -10.85
CA ALA A 107 11.53 -1.95 -10.59
C ALA A 107 12.48 -2.06 -11.80
N PRO A 108 13.73 -2.51 -11.60
CA PRO A 108 14.74 -2.50 -12.66
C PRO A 108 14.31 -3.20 -13.95
N THR A 109 13.63 -4.35 -13.84
CA THR A 109 13.17 -5.14 -14.99
C THR A 109 12.05 -4.47 -15.76
N TYR A 110 11.07 -3.89 -15.06
CA TYR A 110 9.98 -3.11 -15.65
C TYR A 110 10.48 -1.82 -16.31
N ASN A 111 11.43 -1.13 -15.69
CA ASN A 111 12.07 0.05 -16.29
C ASN A 111 12.86 -0.31 -17.55
N ALA A 112 13.57 -1.44 -17.56
CA ALA A 112 14.26 -1.92 -18.75
C ALA A 112 13.29 -2.27 -19.87
N ALA A 113 12.17 -2.93 -19.55
CA ALA A 113 11.12 -3.27 -20.51
C ALA A 113 10.50 -2.01 -21.13
N LYS A 114 10.06 -1.04 -20.31
CA LYS A 114 9.54 0.26 -20.76
C LYS A 114 10.50 0.97 -21.72
N LYS A 115 11.80 1.02 -21.37
CA LYS A 115 12.81 1.68 -22.21
C LYS A 115 12.91 1.06 -23.60
N ARG A 116 12.84 -0.27 -23.70
CA ARG A 116 12.89 -1.01 -24.98
C ARG A 116 11.59 -0.85 -25.76
N LEU A 117 10.45 -1.08 -25.12
CA LEU A 117 9.14 -0.99 -25.77
C LEU A 117 8.81 0.42 -26.25
N ARG A 118 9.28 1.47 -25.55
CA ARG A 118 9.14 2.86 -26.01
C ARG A 118 9.81 3.12 -27.37
N VAL A 119 10.84 2.35 -27.73
CA VAL A 119 11.50 2.47 -29.04
C VAL A 119 10.66 1.81 -30.13
N GLN A 120 10.02 0.69 -29.82
CA GLN A 120 9.21 -0.13 -30.72
C GLN A 120 7.79 0.45 -30.91
N TYR A 121 7.13 0.86 -29.84
CA TYR A 121 5.77 1.40 -29.81
C TYR A 121 5.79 2.91 -29.61
N ARG A 122 6.17 3.66 -30.65
CA ARG A 122 6.36 5.12 -30.57
C ARG A 122 5.07 5.92 -30.32
N ALA A 123 3.93 5.35 -30.66
CA ALA A 123 2.63 5.97 -30.42
C ALA A 123 2.17 5.84 -28.95
N ILE A 124 2.73 4.89 -28.19
CA ILE A 124 2.34 4.62 -26.81
C ILE A 124 3.29 5.34 -25.86
N VAL A 125 2.73 6.10 -24.92
CA VAL A 125 3.51 6.77 -23.87
C VAL A 125 3.77 5.79 -22.72
N PHE A 126 5.03 5.51 -22.41
CA PHE A 126 5.40 4.69 -21.25
C PHE A 126 5.75 5.57 -20.05
N LEU A 127 4.98 5.44 -18.97
CA LEU A 127 5.08 6.28 -17.78
C LEU A 127 5.54 5.47 -16.55
N PRO A 128 6.31 6.09 -15.63
CA PRO A 128 6.58 5.49 -14.33
C PRO A 128 5.36 5.61 -13.41
N CYS A 129 5.16 4.62 -12.54
CA CYS A 129 4.17 4.70 -11.48
C CYS A 129 4.45 5.88 -10.54
N PHE A 130 3.54 6.86 -10.51
CA PHE A 130 3.68 8.07 -9.69
C PHE A 130 3.83 7.75 -8.20
N ALA A 131 3.04 6.82 -7.67
CA ALA A 131 3.13 6.42 -6.26
C ALA A 131 4.51 5.87 -5.90
N HIS A 132 5.13 5.11 -6.81
CA HIS A 132 6.49 4.62 -6.64
C HIS A 132 7.52 5.76 -6.71
N GLN A 133 7.35 6.71 -7.63
CA GLN A 133 8.24 7.87 -7.72
C GLN A 133 8.21 8.72 -6.46
N ILE A 134 7.02 8.99 -5.90
CA ILE A 134 6.89 9.70 -4.61
C ILE A 134 7.57 8.91 -3.50
N ASN A 135 7.43 7.57 -3.48
CA ASN A 135 8.12 6.73 -2.51
C ASN A 135 9.65 6.90 -2.56
N LEU A 136 10.23 6.96 -3.75
CA LEU A 136 11.66 7.21 -3.94
C LEU A 136 12.05 8.62 -3.49
N CYS A 137 11.30 9.66 -3.87
CA CYS A 137 11.56 11.03 -3.45
C CYS A 137 11.57 11.17 -1.91
N VAL A 138 10.54 10.62 -1.26
CA VAL A 138 10.46 10.61 0.21
C VAL A 138 11.67 9.89 0.80
N ARG A 139 12.05 8.72 0.27
CA ARG A 139 13.24 7.99 0.73
C ARG A 139 14.51 8.85 0.66
N GLU A 140 14.73 9.60 -0.43
CA GLU A 140 15.91 10.47 -0.54
C GLU A 140 15.88 11.62 0.46
N ILE A 141 14.73 12.24 0.73
CA ILE A 141 14.57 13.27 1.77
C ILE A 141 15.00 12.74 3.15
N PHE A 142 14.58 11.53 3.49
CA PHE A 142 14.94 10.89 4.76
C PHE A 142 16.42 10.48 4.85
N LYS A 143 17.11 10.26 3.73
CA LYS A 143 18.57 10.02 3.73
C LYS A 143 19.36 11.29 4.03
N VAL A 144 18.91 12.44 3.52
CA VAL A 144 19.61 13.72 3.69
C VAL A 144 19.32 14.35 5.05
N SER A 145 18.12 14.15 5.60
CA SER A 145 17.72 14.71 6.89
C SER A 145 17.86 13.70 8.04
N SER A 146 18.95 13.82 8.79
CA SER A 146 19.19 13.03 10.01
C SER A 146 18.06 13.18 11.03
N ASN A 147 17.54 14.40 11.19
CA ASN A 147 16.43 14.69 12.11
C ASN A 147 15.16 13.92 11.73
N LEU A 148 14.79 13.90 10.45
CA LEU A 148 13.61 13.16 9.98
C LEU A 148 13.81 11.65 10.15
N LYS A 149 15.01 11.14 9.81
CA LYS A 149 15.37 9.74 10.00
C LYS A 149 15.22 9.32 11.46
N THR A 150 15.87 10.03 12.39
CA THR A 150 15.81 9.73 13.83
C THR A 150 14.39 9.84 14.37
N THR A 151 13.64 10.87 13.96
CA THR A 151 12.24 11.05 14.38
C THR A 151 11.37 9.88 13.92
N SER A 152 11.52 9.43 12.67
CA SER A 152 10.77 8.28 12.14
C SER A 152 11.15 6.98 12.84
N GLU A 153 12.43 6.75 13.12
CA GLU A 153 12.88 5.59 13.90
C GLU A 153 12.29 5.58 15.32
N GLN A 154 12.21 6.74 15.97
CA GLN A 154 11.58 6.87 17.29
C GLN A 154 10.06 6.64 17.23
N ALA A 155 9.37 7.22 16.25
CA ALA A 155 7.95 6.99 16.04
C ALA A 155 7.66 5.50 15.81
N LEU A 156 8.49 4.82 15.01
CA LEU A 156 8.40 3.39 14.78
C LEU A 156 8.57 2.58 16.06
N LYS A 157 9.56 2.93 16.91
CA LYS A 157 9.75 2.27 18.21
C LYS A 157 8.53 2.39 19.11
N ILE A 158 7.92 3.57 19.19
CA ILE A 158 6.69 3.80 19.97
C ILE A 158 5.55 2.96 19.39
N ALA A 159 5.32 3.04 18.09
CA ALA A 159 4.25 2.29 17.44
C ALA A 159 4.42 0.77 17.61
N ALA A 160 5.64 0.26 17.44
CA ALA A 160 5.96 -1.15 17.63
C ALA A 160 5.76 -1.60 19.09
N TYR A 161 6.15 -0.76 20.06
CA TYR A 161 5.94 -1.05 21.47
C TYR A 161 4.45 -1.25 21.81
N PHE A 162 3.58 -0.34 21.35
CA PHE A 162 2.14 -0.41 21.61
C PHE A 162 1.36 -1.35 20.68
N LYS A 163 2.00 -1.90 19.65
CA LYS A 163 1.45 -3.01 18.85
C LYS A 163 1.84 -4.39 19.40
N ASN A 164 2.93 -4.47 20.17
CA ASN A 164 3.39 -5.72 20.75
C ASN A 164 2.45 -6.19 21.88
N THR A 165 1.81 -7.33 21.68
CA THR A 165 0.87 -7.94 22.62
C THR A 165 1.49 -8.33 23.96
N ASN A 166 2.82 -8.36 24.10
CA ASN A 166 3.48 -8.58 25.38
C ASN A 166 3.42 -7.35 26.30
N ASN A 167 3.14 -6.16 25.76
CA ASN A 167 3.08 -4.91 26.53
C ASN A 167 1.66 -4.57 27.00
N LYS A 168 0.80 -5.58 27.24
CA LYS A 168 -0.65 -5.40 27.54
C LYS A 168 -0.92 -4.38 28.64
N TYR A 169 -0.10 -4.41 29.69
CA TYR A 169 -0.24 -3.49 30.82
C TYR A 169 -0.18 -2.02 30.37
N PHE A 170 0.87 -1.64 29.63
CA PHE A 170 1.03 -0.26 29.16
C PHE A 170 0.09 0.09 28.01
N ILE A 171 -0.31 -0.89 27.20
CA ILE A 171 -1.37 -0.70 26.19
C ILE A 171 -2.70 -0.34 26.88
N GLY A 172 -3.09 -1.07 27.93
CA GLY A 172 -4.29 -0.77 28.72
C GLY A 172 -4.21 0.61 29.38
N GLN A 173 -3.09 0.94 30.03
CA GLN A 173 -2.89 2.28 30.62
C GLN A 173 -3.00 3.41 29.57
N LEU A 174 -2.48 3.20 28.35
CA LEU A 174 -2.63 4.16 27.28
C LEU A 174 -4.09 4.29 26.84
N GLN A 175 -4.82 3.17 26.72
CA GLN A 175 -6.23 3.15 26.32
C GLN A 175 -7.12 3.86 27.34
N ASP A 176 -6.88 3.69 28.64
CA ASP A 176 -7.60 4.38 29.70
C ASP A 176 -7.43 5.90 29.56
N ILE A 177 -6.17 6.36 29.43
CA ILE A 177 -5.84 7.78 29.24
C ILE A 177 -6.45 8.31 27.93
N GLN A 178 -6.42 7.53 26.85
CA GLN A 178 -7.05 7.91 25.58
C GLN A 178 -8.57 8.06 25.73
N LYS A 179 -9.22 7.18 26.49
CA LYS A 179 -10.66 7.25 26.74
C LYS A 179 -11.02 8.50 27.53
N GLU A 180 -10.22 8.85 28.53
CA GLU A 180 -10.38 10.07 29.33
C GLU A 180 -10.20 11.34 28.49
N ILE A 181 -9.16 11.41 27.65
CA ILE A 181 -8.82 12.63 26.89
C ILE A 181 -9.67 12.77 25.61
N TYR A 182 -9.92 11.68 24.90
CA TYR A 182 -10.48 11.70 23.54
C TYR A 182 -11.83 11.00 23.41
N GLY A 183 -12.31 10.29 24.43
CA GLY A 183 -13.54 9.50 24.37
C GLY A 183 -13.46 8.26 23.46
N LYS A 184 -12.30 7.98 22.85
CA LYS A 184 -12.08 6.88 21.91
C LYS A 184 -10.67 6.32 22.02
N TYR A 185 -10.49 5.10 21.53
CA TYR A 185 -9.18 4.46 21.42
C TYR A 185 -8.51 4.82 20.10
N ILE A 186 -7.20 5.08 20.15
CA ILE A 186 -6.38 5.38 18.98
C ILE A 186 -5.21 4.40 18.97
N GLN A 187 -5.27 3.38 18.11
CA GLN A 187 -4.18 2.43 18.00
C GLN A 187 -3.03 3.02 17.18
N PRO A 188 -1.80 3.08 17.70
CA PRO A 188 -0.63 3.42 16.90
C PRO A 188 -0.47 2.46 15.72
N VAL A 189 -0.31 3.02 14.52
CA VAL A 189 -0.14 2.27 13.28
C VAL A 189 1.34 1.97 13.10
N VAL A 190 1.69 0.69 12.98
CA VAL A 190 3.04 0.29 12.56
C VAL A 190 3.06 0.25 11.04
N PRO A 191 4.06 0.88 10.39
CA PRO A 191 4.17 0.86 8.94
C PRO A 191 4.29 -0.60 8.45
N GLY A 192 3.43 -0.97 7.49
CA GLY A 192 3.62 -2.14 6.65
C GLY A 192 4.54 -1.82 5.46
N ASP A 193 4.98 -2.85 4.75
CA ASP A 193 6.04 -2.76 3.75
C ASP A 193 5.89 -1.62 2.71
N THR A 194 7.05 -1.00 2.46
CA THR A 194 7.51 -0.29 1.24
C THR A 194 6.66 0.82 0.61
N ARG A 195 5.80 1.52 1.36
CA ARG A 195 5.11 2.74 0.84
C ARG A 195 5.28 3.93 1.78
N TRP A 196 5.67 5.09 1.25
CA TRP A 196 5.82 6.36 1.99
C TRP A 196 4.62 6.70 2.88
N ASN A 197 3.42 6.33 2.42
CA ASN A 197 2.18 6.56 3.15
C ASN A 197 2.12 5.76 4.46
N SER A 198 2.79 4.61 4.58
CA SER A 198 2.81 3.83 5.82
C SER A 198 3.60 4.56 6.92
N TYR A 199 4.72 5.19 6.56
CA TYR A 199 5.49 6.05 7.46
C TYR A 199 4.72 7.32 7.85
N PHE A 200 4.03 7.94 6.90
CA PHE A 200 3.13 9.07 7.17
C PHE A 200 2.03 8.68 8.16
N ASN A 201 1.32 7.57 7.91
CA ASN A 201 0.24 7.07 8.77
C ASN A 201 0.74 6.70 10.17
N CYS A 202 1.94 6.13 10.28
CA CYS A 202 2.60 5.89 11.57
C CYS A 202 2.75 7.20 12.35
N CYS A 203 3.41 8.20 11.76
CA CYS A 203 3.62 9.51 12.40
C CYS A 203 2.30 10.21 12.74
N ALA A 204 1.32 10.18 11.84
CA ALA A 204 0.00 10.76 12.04
C ALA A 204 -0.75 10.08 13.20
N SER A 205 -0.66 8.75 13.31
CA SER A 205 -1.27 8.01 14.42
C SER A 205 -0.64 8.39 15.77
N ILE A 206 0.69 8.48 15.83
CA ILE A 206 1.42 8.92 17.04
C ILE A 206 1.04 10.35 17.41
N ASN A 207 0.96 11.25 16.43
CA ASN A 207 0.54 12.64 16.68
C ASN A 207 -0.90 12.72 17.18
N SER A 208 -1.79 11.86 16.68
CA SER A 208 -3.20 11.80 17.11
C SER A 208 -3.36 11.35 18.57
N THR A 209 -2.44 10.52 19.08
CA THR A 209 -2.41 10.10 20.50
C THR A 209 -1.35 10.82 21.33
N LYS A 210 -0.79 11.93 20.84
CA LYS A 210 0.37 12.61 21.43
C LYS A 210 0.18 13.00 22.90
N ASN A 211 -0.97 13.56 23.26
CA ASN A 211 -1.21 14.02 24.63
C ASN A 211 -1.35 12.83 25.58
N ALA A 212 -2.05 11.77 25.17
CA ALA A 212 -2.15 10.54 25.96
C ALA A 212 -0.77 9.88 26.19
N LEU A 213 0.08 9.82 25.16
CA LEU A 213 1.45 9.31 25.29
C LEU A 213 2.29 10.15 26.27
N ARG A 214 2.15 11.48 26.24
CA ARG A 214 2.82 12.39 27.17
C ARG A 214 2.34 12.20 28.62
N SER A 215 1.03 12.08 28.83
CA SER A 215 0.45 11.81 30.14
C SER A 215 0.92 10.47 30.70
N LEU A 216 0.95 9.43 29.87
CA LEU A 216 1.49 8.12 30.25
C LEU A 216 2.96 8.24 30.68
N ALA A 217 3.79 8.89 29.88
CA ALA A 217 5.22 9.08 30.20
C ALA A 217 5.43 9.89 31.48
N ALA A 218 4.58 10.89 31.74
CA ALA A 218 4.63 11.66 32.99
C ALA A 218 4.22 10.82 34.20
N LYS A 219 3.17 10.00 34.07
CA LYS A 219 2.66 9.11 35.13
C LYS A 219 3.68 8.04 35.54
N PHE A 220 4.45 7.51 34.58
CA PHE A 220 5.37 6.39 34.80
C PHE A 220 6.85 6.79 34.68
N LYS A 221 7.17 8.08 34.82
CA LYS A 221 8.55 8.56 34.77
C LYS A 221 9.36 7.91 35.90
N PRO A 222 10.46 7.17 35.63
CA PRO A 222 11.23 6.55 36.69
C PRO A 222 11.81 7.64 37.59
N SER A 223 11.56 7.53 38.90
CA SER A 223 12.13 8.44 39.87
C SER A 223 13.64 8.31 39.83
N THR A 224 14.35 9.41 39.58
CA THR A 224 15.82 9.48 39.62
C THR A 224 16.29 9.45 41.08
N ARG A 225 15.85 8.46 41.87
CA ARG A 225 16.48 8.17 43.16
C ARG A 225 17.68 7.28 42.89
N ARG A 226 18.85 7.90 42.74
CA ARG A 226 20.13 7.22 42.98
C ARG A 226 19.99 6.50 44.33
N ARG A 227 20.08 5.16 44.33
CA ARG A 227 20.30 4.40 45.56
C ARG A 227 21.65 4.85 46.11
N THR A 228 21.64 5.74 47.11
CA THR A 228 22.79 5.91 47.98
C THR A 228 22.88 4.65 48.84
N SER A 229 23.86 3.80 48.54
CA SER A 229 24.25 2.67 49.38
C SER A 229 24.85 3.21 50.68
N LYS A 230 24.00 3.47 51.67
CA LYS A 230 24.40 3.57 53.07
C LYS A 230 23.22 3.12 53.92
N ASP A 231 23.17 1.81 54.16
CA ASP A 231 22.76 1.29 55.46
C ASP A 231 23.68 0.10 55.77
N PRO A 232 24.28 0.01 56.97
CA PRO A 232 25.17 -1.07 57.33
C PRO A 232 24.36 -2.37 57.54
N LEU A 233 24.96 -3.48 57.14
CA LEU A 233 24.51 -4.82 57.51
C LEU A 233 24.59 -4.96 59.05
N GLU A 234 23.45 -4.98 59.74
CA GLU A 234 23.39 -5.57 61.07
C GLU A 234 23.14 -7.08 60.94
N ILE A 235 24.14 -7.83 61.38
CA ILE A 235 24.07 -9.27 61.63
C ILE A 235 23.67 -9.42 63.10
N SER A 236 22.53 -10.06 63.35
CA SER A 236 22.26 -10.92 64.50
C SER A 236 21.10 -11.85 64.18
#